data_AF-A0A915IU85-F1
#
_entry.id   AF-A0A915IU85-F1
#
_cell.length_a   1.000
_cell.length_b   1.000
_cell.length_c   1.000
_cell.angle_alpha   90.00
_cell.angle_beta   90.00
_cell.angle_gamma   90.00
#
_symmetry.space_group_name_H-M   'P 1'
#
loop_
_entity.id
_entity.type
_entity.pdbx_description
1 polymer ?
#
loop_
_entity_poly.entity_id
_entity_poly.type
_entity_poly.pdbx_seq_one_letter_code
_entity_poly.pdbx_strand_id
1 'polypeptide(L)'
;MSSFSHARVFQNVIEMVVDSTDALDDVMGPLLFSYGSRHAHFPSSSGFKPDYWDLFAAAMTDYARHSWRTRDKKTIEAWRLTVGFIISKMKEGFYFECKKMEKESAQHH
;
A
#
# COMPACT_ATOMS: atom_id res chain seq x y z
N MET A 1 -5.16 12.09 13.92
CA MET A 1 -3.88 11.39 13.70
C MET A 1 -2.94 12.37 13.01
N SER A 2 -1.73 12.61 13.54
CA SER A 2 -0.77 13.49 12.87
C SER A 2 -0.17 12.79 11.64
N SER A 3 0.11 13.52 10.57
CA SER A 3 0.74 12.99 9.34
C SER A 3 2.05 12.22 9.61
N PHE A 4 2.81 12.64 10.63
CA PHE A 4 4.03 11.95 11.09
C PHE A 4 3.78 10.50 11.53
N SER A 5 2.61 10.18 12.08
CA SER A 5 2.28 8.80 12.47
C SER A 5 2.10 7.88 11.26
N HIS A 6 1.49 8.39 10.18
CA HIS A 6 1.20 7.59 8.98
C HIS A 6 2.46 7.33 8.14
N ALA A 7 3.35 8.33 8.02
CA ALA A 7 4.65 8.16 7.38
C ALA A 7 5.52 7.10 8.09
N ARG A 8 5.52 7.09 9.42
CA ARG A 8 6.26 6.11 10.21
C ARG A 8 5.72 4.69 10.06
N VAL A 9 4.39 4.52 10.01
CA VAL A 9 3.78 3.21 9.72
C VAL A 9 4.25 2.70 8.37
N PHE A 10 4.27 3.56 7.35
CA PHE A 10 4.71 3.15 6.02
C PHE A 10 6.21 2.82 5.97
N GLN A 11 7.07 3.58 6.66
CA GLN A 11 8.48 3.25 6.79
C GLN A 11 8.68 1.85 7.40
N ASN A 12 7.98 1.55 8.50
CA ASN A 12 8.05 0.23 9.13
C ASN A 12 7.57 -0.87 8.17
N VAL A 13 6.56 -0.60 7.34
CA VAL A 13 6.10 -1.56 6.31
C VAL A 13 7.19 -1.85 5.29
N ILE A 14 7.91 -0.82 4.81
CA ILE A 14 9.04 -1.02 3.91
C ILE A 14 10.12 -1.88 4.58
N GLU A 15 10.49 -1.56 5.82
CA GLU A 15 11.50 -2.31 6.58
C GLU A 15 11.11 -3.79 6.68
N MET A 16 9.87 -4.09 7.09
CA MET A 16 9.38 -5.46 7.18
C MET A 16 9.33 -6.19 5.82
N VAL A 17 8.96 -5.49 4.74
CA VAL A 17 8.96 -6.07 3.38
C VAL A 17 10.38 -6.41 2.93
N VAL A 18 11.34 -5.53 3.18
CA VAL A 18 12.75 -5.76 2.84
C VAL A 18 13.33 -6.90 3.67
N ASP A 19 12.99 -7.00 4.94
CA ASP A 19 13.44 -8.10 5.81
C ASP A 19 12.79 -9.46 5.48
N SER A 20 11.66 -9.44 4.76
CA SER A 20 10.87 -10.64 4.45
C SER A 20 10.92 -11.05 2.97
N THR A 21 11.93 -10.62 2.20
CA THR A 21 11.94 -10.83 0.74
C THR A 21 11.87 -12.30 0.31
N ASP A 22 12.37 -13.22 1.13
CA ASP A 22 12.38 -14.67 0.82
C ASP A 22 11.01 -15.35 1.04
N ALA A 23 10.13 -14.73 1.83
CA ALA A 23 8.79 -15.24 2.17
C ALA A 23 7.74 -14.13 2.09
N LEU A 24 7.88 -13.27 1.09
CA LEU A 24 7.23 -11.96 1.06
C LEU A 24 5.69 -12.05 1.02
N ASP A 25 5.15 -12.90 0.14
CA ASP A 25 3.70 -13.08 0.01
C ASP A 25 3.09 -13.66 1.30
N ASP A 26 3.74 -14.66 1.90
CA ASP A 26 3.21 -15.37 3.08
C ASP A 26 3.22 -14.48 4.33
N VAL A 27 4.31 -13.72 4.53
CA VAL A 27 4.51 -12.89 5.73
C VAL A 27 3.78 -11.56 5.61
N MET A 28 3.96 -10.87 4.48
CA MET A 28 3.49 -9.49 4.33
C MET A 28 2.13 -9.38 3.64
N GLY A 29 1.76 -10.36 2.79
CA GLY A 29 0.49 -10.34 2.05
C GLY A 29 -0.73 -10.13 2.95
N PRO A 30 -0.96 -10.95 3.98
CA PRO A 30 -2.11 -10.80 4.88
C PRO A 30 -2.14 -9.47 5.63
N LEU A 31 -0.97 -8.98 6.07
CA LEU A 31 -0.85 -7.71 6.79
C LEU A 31 -1.22 -6.52 5.90
N LEU A 32 -0.63 -6.47 4.69
CA LEU A 32 -0.86 -5.42 3.72
C LEU A 32 -2.31 -5.40 3.23
N PHE A 33 -2.88 -6.58 3.01
CA PHE A 33 -4.31 -6.74 2.71
C PHE A 33 -5.17 -6.13 3.82
N SER A 34 -4.90 -6.47 5.09
CA SER A 34 -5.65 -5.92 6.23
C SER A 34 -5.57 -4.39 6.30
N TYR A 35 -4.40 -3.80 6.03
CA TYR A 35 -4.26 -2.35 5.95
C TYR A 35 -5.10 -1.76 4.82
N GLY A 36 -5.11 -2.40 3.65
CA GLY A 36 -5.99 -2.07 2.54
C GLY A 36 -7.47 -2.04 2.91
N SER A 37 -7.97 -3.12 3.51
CA SER A 37 -9.39 -3.25 3.90
C SER A 37 -9.83 -2.17 4.90
N ARG A 38 -8.96 -1.75 5.82
CA ARG A 38 -9.27 -0.64 6.74
C ARG A 38 -9.52 0.68 6.01
N HIS A 39 -8.88 0.91 4.87
CA HIS A 39 -9.07 2.14 4.10
C HIS A 39 -10.44 2.21 3.42
N ALA A 40 -11.10 1.08 3.16
CA ALA A 40 -12.45 1.04 2.60
C ALA A 40 -13.50 1.64 3.56
N HIS A 41 -13.20 1.69 4.85
CA HIS A 41 -14.09 2.21 5.88
C HIS A 41 -13.97 3.73 6.08
N PHE A 42 -13.07 4.41 5.37
CA PHE A 42 -13.04 5.88 5.44
C PHE A 42 -14.33 6.46 4.83
N PRO A 43 -14.97 7.44 5.50
CA PRO A 43 -16.27 7.95 5.07
C PRO A 43 -16.27 8.38 3.60
N SER A 44 -17.27 7.95 2.85
CA SER A 44 -17.42 8.24 1.41
C SER A 44 -17.44 9.75 1.11
N SER A 45 -17.86 10.57 2.08
CA SER A 45 -17.87 12.04 2.02
C SER A 45 -16.49 12.70 2.12
N SER A 46 -15.48 11.99 2.63
CA SER A 46 -14.06 12.37 2.59
C SER A 46 -13.20 11.36 1.81
N GLY A 47 -13.87 10.53 0.98
CA GLY A 47 -13.47 9.18 0.57
C GLY A 47 -11.99 8.96 0.25
N PHE A 48 -11.42 7.91 0.85
CA PHE A 48 -10.13 7.40 0.42
C PHE A 48 -10.26 6.88 -1.03
N LYS A 49 -9.43 7.40 -1.93
CA LYS A 49 -9.38 6.96 -3.32
C LYS A 49 -8.16 6.05 -3.52
N PRO A 50 -8.32 4.87 -4.13
CA PRO A 50 -7.19 3.96 -4.37
C PRO A 50 -6.10 4.60 -5.25
N ASP A 51 -6.45 5.60 -6.07
CA ASP A 51 -5.52 6.41 -6.87
C ASP A 51 -4.49 7.18 -6.03
N TYR A 52 -4.79 7.44 -4.75
CA TYR A 52 -3.82 8.03 -3.83
C TYR A 52 -2.60 7.12 -3.63
N TRP A 53 -2.78 5.80 -3.69
CA TRP A 53 -1.64 4.89 -3.67
C TRP A 53 -0.82 4.96 -4.95
N ASP A 54 -1.43 5.17 -6.12
CA ASP A 54 -0.67 5.31 -7.38
C ASP A 54 0.20 6.57 -7.37
N LEU A 55 -0.35 7.69 -6.91
CA LEU A 55 0.40 8.94 -6.71
C LEU A 55 1.55 8.74 -5.72
N PHE A 56 1.30 8.00 -4.63
CA PHE A 56 2.31 7.68 -3.64
C PHE A 56 3.42 6.78 -4.23
N ALA A 57 3.07 5.78 -5.04
CA ALA A 57 4.03 4.91 -5.73
C ALA A 57 4.98 5.71 -6.63
N ALA A 58 4.41 6.63 -7.40
CA ALA A 58 5.15 7.51 -8.28
C ALA A 58 6.12 8.40 -7.49
N ALA A 59 5.64 9.02 -6.41
CA ALA A 59 6.47 9.86 -5.54
C ALA A 59 7.64 9.08 -4.91
N MET A 60 7.41 7.86 -4.44
CA MET A 60 8.49 7.01 -3.88
C MET A 60 9.50 6.58 -4.94
N THR A 61 9.04 6.25 -6.16
CA THR A 61 9.91 5.88 -7.28
C THR A 61 10.75 7.08 -7.74
N ASP A 62 10.16 8.28 -7.77
CA ASP A 62 10.89 9.50 -8.09
C ASP A 62 11.88 9.85 -6.99
N TYR A 63 11.53 9.67 -5.71
CA TYR A 63 12.48 9.83 -4.60
C TYR A 63 13.67 8.89 -4.75
N ALA A 64 13.42 7.60 -4.98
CA ALA A 64 14.45 6.58 -5.23
C ALA A 64 15.44 6.98 -6.34
N ARG A 65 14.93 7.60 -7.42
CA ARG A 65 15.74 8.08 -8.55
C ARG A 65 16.68 9.23 -8.17
N HIS A 66 16.27 10.12 -7.27
CA HIS A 66 16.97 11.37 -6.98
C HIS A 66 17.83 11.31 -5.71
N SER A 67 17.46 10.47 -4.73
CA SER A 67 18.02 10.54 -3.38
C SER A 67 19.19 9.58 -3.11
N TRP A 68 19.40 8.55 -3.94
CA TRP A 68 20.49 7.61 -3.72
C TRP A 68 21.73 7.89 -4.54
N ARG A 69 22.89 7.64 -3.91
CA ARG A 69 24.21 7.78 -4.54
C ARG A 69 24.38 6.84 -5.73
N THR A 70 23.71 5.69 -5.71
CA THR A 70 23.69 4.70 -6.79
C THR A 70 22.39 4.81 -7.57
N ARG A 71 22.49 5.31 -8.81
CA ARG A 71 21.39 5.41 -9.77
C ARG A 71 21.34 4.22 -10.72
N ASP A 72 21.79 3.05 -10.24
CA ASP A 72 21.79 1.88 -11.10
C ASP A 72 20.34 1.44 -11.38
N LYS A 73 20.10 1.00 -12.62
CA LYS A 73 18.76 0.67 -13.08
C LYS A 73 18.15 -0.49 -12.30
N LYS A 74 18.96 -1.41 -11.78
CA LYS A 74 18.47 -2.59 -11.06
C LYS A 74 17.95 -2.21 -9.68
N THR A 75 18.64 -1.32 -8.96
CA THR A 75 18.14 -0.81 -7.67
C THR A 75 16.84 -0.02 -7.84
N ILE A 76 16.75 0.85 -8.85
CA ILE A 76 15.50 1.60 -9.12
C ILE A 76 14.36 0.63 -9.44
N GLU A 77 14.62 -0.39 -10.25
CA GLU A 77 13.61 -1.39 -10.58
C GLU A 77 13.20 -2.23 -9.36
N ALA A 78 14.15 -2.67 -8.53
CA ALA A 78 13.87 -3.38 -7.29
C ALA A 78 12.94 -2.56 -6.38
N TRP A 79 13.19 -1.26 -6.24
CA TRP A 79 12.32 -0.37 -5.46
C TRP A 79 10.93 -0.20 -6.06
N ARG A 80 10.83 -0.09 -7.39
CA ARG A 80 9.55 -0.06 -8.08
C ARG A 80 8.73 -1.32 -7.82
N LEU A 81 9.39 -2.49 -7.83
CA LEU A 81 8.76 -3.78 -7.51
C LEU A 81 8.33 -3.86 -6.05
N THR A 82 9.18 -3.45 -5.10
CA THR A 82 8.87 -3.42 -3.67
C THR A 82 7.65 -2.56 -3.36
N VAL A 83 7.63 -1.31 -3.85
CA VAL A 83 6.51 -0.38 -3.62
C VAL A 83 5.26 -0.87 -4.35
N GLY A 84 5.42 -1.41 -5.57
CA GLY A 84 4.33 -2.00 -6.35
C GLY A 84 3.67 -3.18 -5.64
N PHE A 85 4.45 -4.06 -5.02
CA PHE A 85 3.95 -5.17 -4.21
C PHE A 85 3.09 -4.67 -3.05
N ILE A 86 3.61 -3.73 -2.26
CA ILE A 86 2.91 -3.14 -1.11
C ILE A 86 1.53 -2.61 -1.54
N ILE A 87 1.51 -1.80 -2.60
CA ILE A 87 0.29 -1.16 -3.09
C ILE A 87 -0.69 -2.16 -3.69
N SER A 88 -0.21 -3.18 -4.42
CA SER A 88 -1.06 -4.22 -4.97
C SER A 88 -1.87 -4.91 -3.87
N LYS A 89 -1.19 -5.37 -2.81
CA LYS A 89 -1.85 -6.05 -1.69
C LYS A 89 -2.82 -5.14 -0.93
N MET A 90 -2.46 -3.87 -0.74
CA MET A 90 -3.39 -2.90 -0.14
C MET A 90 -4.63 -2.65 -1.01
N LYS A 91 -4.47 -2.55 -2.34
CA LYS A 91 -5.59 -2.41 -3.28
C LYS A 91 -6.49 -3.66 -3.28
N GLU A 92 -5.90 -4.85 -3.24
CA GLU A 92 -6.64 -6.11 -3.11
C GLU A 92 -7.54 -6.10 -1.87
N GLY A 93 -6.99 -5.76 -0.70
CA GLY A 93 -7.74 -5.66 0.55
C GLY A 93 -8.83 -4.60 0.53
N PHE A 94 -8.56 -3.44 -0.08
CA PHE A 94 -9.52 -2.35 -0.23
C PHE A 94 -10.72 -2.78 -1.09
N TYR A 95 -10.47 -3.29 -2.30
CA TYR A 95 -11.55 -3.67 -3.21
C TYR A 95 -12.35 -4.87 -2.71
N PHE A 96 -11.70 -5.80 -2.00
CA PHE A 96 -12.40 -6.89 -1.32
C PHE A 96 -13.42 -6.34 -0.32
N GLU A 97 -13.00 -5.41 0.54
CA GLU A 97 -13.87 -4.87 1.58
C GLU A 97 -14.99 -4.01 0.99
N CYS A 98 -14.72 -3.18 -0.02
CA CYS A 98 -15.77 -2.44 -0.73
C CYS A 98 -16.86 -3.38 -1.28
N LYS A 99 -16.47 -4.45 -1.97
CA LYS A 99 -17.41 -5.44 -2.51
C LYS A 99 -18.22 -6.15 -1.41
N LYS A 100 -17.60 -6.37 -0.25
CA LYS A 100 -18.27 -6.99 0.90
C LYS A 100 -19.33 -6.03 1.48
N MET A 101 -18.97 -4.76 1.71
CA MET A 101 -19.88 -3.72 2.20
C MET A 101 -21.06 -3.46 1.24
N GLU A 102 -20.82 -3.48 -0.07
CA GLU A 102 -21.87 -3.36 -1.10
C GLU A 102 -22.88 -4.51 -1.00
N LYS A 103 -22.41 -5.75 -0.85
CA LYS A 103 -23.27 -6.93 -0.70
C LYS A 103 -24.10 -6.88 0.59
N GLU A 104 -23.49 -6.48 1.70
CA GLU A 104 -24.18 -6.35 2.99
C GLU A 104 -25.26 -5.26 2.92
N SER A 105 -24.98 -4.13 2.26
CA SER A 105 -25.97 -3.07 2.06
C SER A 105 -27.16 -3.54 1.21
N ALA A 106 -26.91 -4.31 0.15
CA ALA A 106 -27.94 -4.83 -0.74
C ALA A 106 -28.84 -5.91 -0.11
N GLN A 107 -28.39 -6.59 0.95
CA GLN A 107 -29.18 -7.61 1.68
C GLN A 107 -30.16 -7.01 2.70
N HIS A 108 -30.01 -5.73 3.04
CA HIS A 108 -30.86 -5.02 4.01
C HIS A 108 -31.88 -4.07 3.34
N HIS A 109 -32.05 -4.17 2.02
CA HIS A 109 -33.05 -3.47 1.21
C HIS A 109 -34.04 -4.47 0.61
#